data_AF-V2Y0Q2-F1
#
_entry.id   AF-V2Y0Q2-F1
#
_cell.length_a   1.000
_cell.length_b   1.000
_cell.length_c   1.000
_cell.angle_alpha   90.00
_cell.angle_beta   90.00
_cell.angle_gamma   90.00
#
_symmetry.space_group_name_H-M   'P 1'
#
loop_
_entity.id
_entity.type
_entity.pdbx_description
1 polymer ?
#
loop_
_entity_poly.entity_id
_entity_poly.type
_entity_poly.pdbx_seq_one_letter_code
_entity_poly.pdbx_strand_id
1 'polypeptide(L)'
;MDSKITLLLKTVHNPQYYIYYFGGKDKAEKYLNKILKEDKFKNKYINFYNKLKEMTREEASQVSNEFNGAGLIKFAYLNGLEMIA
;
A
#
# COMPACT_ATOMS: atom_id res chain seq x y z
N MET A 1 5.64 15.96 17.09
CA MET A 1 6.17 15.00 16.10
C MET A 1 6.49 15.81 14.85
N ASP A 2 7.76 15.83 14.44
CA ASP A 2 8.31 16.84 13.53
C ASP A 2 7.74 16.71 12.09
N SER A 3 7.31 17.81 11.51
CA SER A 3 6.66 17.89 10.19
C SER A 3 7.56 17.34 9.07
N LYS A 4 8.88 17.41 9.25
CA LYS A 4 9.90 16.85 8.34
C LYS A 4 9.94 15.31 8.36
N ILE A 5 9.73 14.68 9.52
CA ILE A 5 9.70 13.21 9.64
C ILE A 5 8.47 12.65 8.94
N THR A 6 7.33 13.33 9.05
CA THR A 6 6.09 12.95 8.35
C THR A 6 6.21 13.07 6.82
N LEU A 7 6.98 14.04 6.34
CA LEU A 7 7.25 14.21 4.91
C LEU A 7 8.25 13.17 4.39
N LEU A 8 9.31 12.86 5.14
CA LEU A 8 10.30 11.82 4.81
C LEU A 8 9.71 10.40 4.80
N LEU A 9 8.80 10.10 5.73
CA LEU A 9 8.02 8.85 5.72
C LEU A 9 7.04 8.80 4.52
N LYS A 10 6.51 9.94 4.09
CA LYS A 10 5.70 10.01 2.86
C LYS A 10 6.51 9.85 1.57
N THR A 11 7.78 10.23 1.55
CA THR A 11 8.57 10.33 0.30
C THR A 11 9.59 9.22 0.08
N VAL A 12 10.07 8.53 1.11
CA VAL A 12 11.19 7.56 0.94
C VAL A 12 10.91 6.18 1.54
N HIS A 13 10.13 6.07 2.62
CA HIS A 13 9.79 4.78 3.21
C HIS A 13 8.36 4.79 3.73
N ASN A 14 7.47 4.23 2.91
CA ASN A 14 6.05 4.20 3.18
C ASN A 14 5.77 3.54 4.56
N PRO A 15 5.08 4.21 5.50
CA PRO A 15 4.84 3.74 6.88
C PRO A 15 4.25 2.33 6.95
N GLN A 16 3.57 1.88 5.90
CA GLN A 16 3.08 0.52 5.78
C GLN A 16 4.17 -0.54 5.96
N TYR A 17 5.36 -0.32 5.42
CA TYR A 17 6.48 -1.26 5.55
C TYR A 17 6.88 -1.40 7.02
N TYR A 18 7.05 -0.28 7.72
CA TYR A 18 7.40 -0.29 9.14
C TYR A 18 6.30 -0.91 10.00
N ILE A 19 5.03 -0.58 9.74
CA ILE A 19 3.92 -1.16 10.49
C ILE A 19 3.79 -2.65 10.22
N TYR A 20 4.05 -3.13 9.00
CA TYR A 20 4.06 -4.55 8.69
C TYR A 20 5.16 -5.30 9.46
N TYR A 21 6.41 -4.83 9.36
CA TYR A 21 7.55 -5.52 9.98
C TYR A 21 7.55 -5.46 11.51
N PHE A 22 7.13 -4.34 12.12
CA PHE A 22 7.20 -4.15 13.57
C PHE A 22 5.84 -4.26 14.27
N GLY A 23 4.75 -4.00 13.55
CA GLY A 23 3.39 -4.02 14.07
C GLY A 23 2.59 -5.27 13.72
N GLY A 24 3.05 -6.07 12.76
CA GLY A 24 2.37 -7.25 12.26
C GLY A 24 1.29 -6.95 11.23
N LYS A 25 0.80 -8.03 10.59
CA LYS A 25 -0.16 -7.99 9.47
C LYS A 25 -1.43 -7.21 9.83
N ASP A 26 -2.09 -7.52 10.94
CA ASP A 26 -3.37 -6.91 11.33
C ASP A 26 -3.27 -5.38 11.49
N LYS A 27 -2.17 -4.89 12.08
CA LYS A 27 -1.95 -3.43 12.23
C LYS A 27 -1.66 -2.78 10.89
N ALA A 28 -0.94 -3.47 10.00
CA ALA A 28 -0.66 -2.99 8.66
C ALA A 28 -1.93 -2.88 7.83
N GLU A 29 -2.83 -3.87 7.88
CA GLU A 29 -4.13 -3.83 7.21
C GLU A 29 -5.02 -2.73 7.76
N LYS A 30 -5.12 -2.60 9.10
CA LYS A 30 -5.92 -1.54 9.72
C LYS A 30 -5.43 -0.15 9.32
N TYR A 31 -4.11 0.07 9.27
CA TYR A 31 -3.54 1.33 8.82
C TYR A 31 -3.82 1.56 7.33
N LEU A 32 -3.66 0.53 6.48
CA LEU A 32 -3.88 0.61 5.03
C LEU A 32 -5.32 1.02 4.72
N ASN A 33 -6.27 0.32 5.31
CA ASN A 33 -7.68 0.56 5.06
C ASN A 33 -8.13 1.92 5.64
N LYS A 34 -7.51 2.39 6.74
CA LYS A 34 -7.76 3.74 7.26
C LYS A 34 -7.33 4.82 6.27
N ILE A 35 -6.11 4.75 5.74
CA ILE A 35 -5.61 5.77 4.80
C ILE A 35 -6.38 5.75 3.47
N LEU A 36 -6.76 4.57 2.98
CA LEU A 36 -7.49 4.43 1.73
C LEU A 36 -8.93 4.94 1.83
N LYS A 37 -9.60 4.74 2.97
CA LYS A 37 -10.98 5.20 3.16
C LYS A 37 -11.14 6.71 3.01
N GLU A 38 -10.12 7.46 3.41
CA GLU A 38 -10.09 8.93 3.40
C GLU A 38 -9.46 9.51 2.11
N ASP A 39 -8.87 8.67 1.24
CA ASP A 39 -8.17 9.12 0.05
C ASP A 39 -9.11 9.33 -1.15
N LYS A 40 -9.00 10.50 -1.80
CA LYS A 40 -9.80 10.86 -2.98
C LYS A 40 -9.56 9.96 -4.19
N PHE A 41 -8.43 9.25 -4.25
CA PHE A 41 -8.05 8.32 -5.30
C PHE A 41 -8.26 6.84 -4.92
N LYS A 42 -8.99 6.53 -3.84
CA LYS A 42 -9.23 5.15 -3.36
C LYS A 42 -9.62 4.16 -4.46
N ASN A 43 -10.50 4.56 -5.38
CA ASN A 43 -10.96 3.69 -6.47
C ASN A 43 -9.80 3.30 -7.40
N LYS A 44 -8.84 4.21 -7.64
CA LYS A 44 -7.64 3.91 -8.42
C LYS A 44 -6.76 2.86 -7.73
N TYR A 45 -6.61 2.97 -6.40
CA TYR A 45 -5.87 1.98 -5.60
C TYR A 45 -6.56 0.61 -5.60
N ILE A 46 -7.88 0.56 -5.40
CA ILE A 46 -8.67 -0.67 -5.42
C ILE A 46 -8.62 -1.35 -6.79
N ASN A 47 -8.82 -0.58 -7.87
CA ASN A 47 -8.75 -1.12 -9.23
C ASN A 47 -7.37 -1.69 -9.55
N PHE A 48 -6.30 -1.01 -9.12
CA PHE A 48 -4.95 -1.53 -9.29
C PHE A 48 -4.72 -2.81 -8.47
N TYR A 49 -5.17 -2.86 -7.22
CA TYR A 49 -5.09 -4.08 -6.40
C TYR A 49 -5.82 -5.26 -7.02
N ASN A 50 -7.03 -5.04 -7.56
CA ASN A 50 -7.80 -6.08 -8.24
C ASN A 50 -7.13 -6.55 -9.53
N LYS A 51 -6.55 -5.63 -10.32
CA LYS A 51 -5.73 -5.99 -11.49
C LYS A 51 -4.55 -6.90 -11.11
N LEU A 52 -3.89 -6.66 -9.98
CA LEU A 52 -2.80 -7.52 -9.51
C LEU A 52 -3.27 -8.94 -9.14
N LYS A 53 -4.50 -9.10 -8.64
CA LYS A 53 -5.08 -10.43 -8.32
C LYS A 53 -5.35 -11.29 -9.56
N GLU A 54 -5.45 -10.68 -10.73
CA GLU A 54 -5.63 -11.38 -12.01
C GLU A 54 -4.30 -11.90 -12.59
N MET A 55 -3.18 -11.65 -11.91
CA MET A 55 -1.83 -12.01 -12.34
C MET A 55 -1.18 -13.00 -11.37
N THR A 56 -0.20 -13.75 -11.86
CA THR A 56 0.72 -14.47 -10.98
C THR A 56 1.51 -13.48 -10.11
N ARG A 57 2.06 -13.99 -9.00
CA ARG A 57 2.85 -13.18 -8.06
C ARG A 57 4.10 -12.60 -8.74
N GLU A 58 4.72 -13.39 -9.61
CA GLU A 58 5.88 -13.03 -10.40
C GLU A 58 5.55 -11.89 -11.37
N GLU A 59 4.49 -12.02 -12.16
CA GLU A 59 4.03 -10.96 -13.07
C GLU A 59 3.70 -9.68 -12.30
N ALA A 60 2.93 -9.79 -11.23
CA ALA A 60 2.56 -8.65 -10.37
C ALA A 60 3.79 -7.92 -9.79
N SER A 61 4.88 -8.66 -9.50
CA SER A 61 6.12 -8.06 -8.99
C SER A 61 6.78 -7.12 -10.01
N GLN A 62 6.67 -7.46 -11.30
CA GLN A 62 7.25 -6.74 -12.43
C GLN A 62 6.39 -5.57 -12.93
N VAL A 63 5.12 -5.48 -12.50
CA VAL A 63 4.25 -4.36 -12.85
C VAL A 63 4.89 -3.03 -12.42
N SER A 64 4.97 -2.09 -13.36
CA SER A 64 5.50 -0.75 -13.15
C SER A 64 4.62 0.06 -12.18
N ASN A 65 5.24 0.97 -11.43
CA ASN A 65 4.52 1.86 -10.52
C ASN A 65 4.07 3.12 -11.29
N GLU A 66 2.99 3.02 -12.08
CA GLU A 66 2.53 4.07 -13.00
C GLU A 66 1.89 5.30 -12.32
N PHE A 67 1.73 5.28 -11.00
CA PHE A 67 1.15 6.39 -10.25
C PHE A 67 1.62 6.42 -8.79
N ASN A 68 1.49 7.60 -8.17
CA ASN A 68 1.84 7.77 -6.76
C ASN A 68 0.96 6.89 -5.85
N GLY A 69 1.59 6.02 -5.07
CA GLY A 69 0.94 5.00 -4.25
C GLY A 69 0.86 3.61 -4.91
N ALA A 70 1.19 3.44 -6.19
CA ALA A 70 1.18 2.11 -6.83
C ALA A 70 2.12 1.12 -6.12
N GLY A 71 3.30 1.59 -5.69
CA GLY A 71 4.24 0.77 -4.91
C GLY A 71 3.67 0.27 -3.58
N LEU A 72 2.83 1.08 -2.91
CA LEU A 72 2.14 0.68 -1.67
C LEU A 72 1.19 -0.49 -1.93
N ILE A 73 0.38 -0.36 -2.97
CA ILE A 73 -0.65 -1.36 -3.31
C ILE A 73 0.00 -2.65 -3.80
N LYS A 74 1.07 -2.54 -4.60
CA LYS A 74 1.88 -3.69 -4.99
C LYS A 74 2.50 -4.38 -3.78
N PHE A 75 3.05 -3.63 -2.83
CA PHE A 75 3.55 -4.19 -1.57
C PHE A 75 2.45 -4.91 -0.78
N ALA A 76 1.27 -4.29 -0.63
CA ALA A 76 0.13 -4.89 0.05
C ALA A 76 -0.25 -6.24 -0.59
N TYR A 77 -0.39 -6.28 -1.91
CA TYR A 77 -0.70 -7.50 -2.65
C TYR A 77 0.37 -8.58 -2.46
N LEU A 78 1.63 -8.25 -2.70
CA LEU A 78 2.74 -9.20 -2.55
C LEU A 78 2.87 -9.70 -1.11
N ASN A 79 2.45 -8.93 -0.09
CA ASN A 79 2.53 -9.38 1.31
C ASN A 79 1.20 -9.94 1.83
N GLY A 80 0.21 -10.14 0.96
CA GLY A 80 -1.09 -10.71 1.33
C GLY A 80 -1.87 -9.84 2.31
N LEU A 81 -1.69 -8.52 2.27
CA LEU A 81 -2.46 -7.56 3.06
C LEU A 81 -3.81 -7.32 2.40
N GLU A 82 -4.88 -7.54 3.14
CA GLU A 82 -6.23 -7.33 2.63
C GLU A 82 -6.59 -5.83 2.55
N MET A 83 -7.00 -5.42 1.35
CA MET A 83 -7.67 -4.16 1.11
C MET A 83 -9.18 -4.38 1.10
N ILE A 84 -9.85 -3.79 2.08
CA ILE A 84 -11.31 -3.78 2.22
C ILE A 84 -11.78 -2.46 1.59
N ALA A 85 -12.54 -2.56 0.52
CA ALA A 85 -13.13 -1.42 -0.19
C ALA A 85 -14.17 -0.67 0.65
#